data_AF-A0AAU2PEY8-F1
#
_entry.id   AF-A0AAU2PEY8-F1
#
_cell.length_a   1.000
_cell.length_b   1.000
_cell.length_c   1.000
_cell.angle_alpha   90.00
_cell.angle_beta   90.00
_cell.angle_gamma   90.00
#
_symmetry.space_group_name_H-M   'P 1'
#
loop_
_entity.id
_entity.type
_entity.pdbx_description
1 polymer ?
#
loop_
_entity_poly.entity_id
_entity_poly.type
_entity_poly.pdbx_seq_one_letter_code
_entity_poly.pdbx_strand_id
1 'polypeptide(L)'
;MHRTTALFALLLLVGTAACGNSSDDDKPAAEPSASATQSADPLVKFTSAVDDAHLHSYETGIPAYQELSAFPPQWCEALDEGHSVEWMLGDGGLYPIGQDWGTKKPDAYQLVLLGTRSYCPKHVSAVTDELKASGAY
;
A
#
# COMPACT_ATOMS: atom_id res chain seq x y z
N MET A 1 11.98 -36.74 33.61
CA MET A 1 12.88 -35.57 33.59
C MET A 1 12.04 -34.36 33.99
N HIS A 2 12.23 -33.85 35.22
CA HIS A 2 11.50 -32.68 35.71
C HIS A 2 12.19 -31.41 35.20
N ARG A 3 11.44 -30.51 34.56
CA ARG A 3 11.86 -29.12 34.36
C ARG A 3 10.75 -28.18 34.82
N THR A 4 11.19 -27.29 35.70
CA THR A 4 10.53 -26.39 36.62
C THR A 4 9.78 -25.24 35.95
N THR A 5 8.60 -24.95 36.50
CA THR A 5 7.81 -23.72 36.36
C THR A 5 8.54 -22.53 37.00
N ALA A 6 8.49 -21.35 36.37
CA ALA A 6 8.77 -20.08 37.03
C ALA A 6 7.81 -18.99 36.52
N LEU A 7 7.06 -18.42 37.47
CA LEU A 7 6.21 -17.22 37.42
C LEU A 7 7.01 -15.99 37.90
N PHE A 8 6.39 -14.79 37.78
CA PHE A 8 6.77 -13.43 38.27
C PHE A 8 7.54 -12.54 37.27
N ALA A 9 7.33 -11.21 37.14
CA ALA A 9 6.35 -10.21 37.62
C ALA A 9 6.68 -8.86 36.93
N LEU A 10 5.66 -8.09 36.47
CA LEU A 10 5.22 -6.74 36.91
C LEU A 10 6.24 -5.56 36.94
N LEU A 11 5.71 -4.36 36.59
CA LEU A 11 6.19 -2.95 36.82
C LEU A 11 6.96 -2.31 35.64
N LEU A 12 6.76 -1.05 35.22
CA LEU A 12 6.27 0.19 35.86
C LEU A 12 5.88 1.26 34.80
N LEU A 13 4.84 2.06 35.08
CA LEU A 13 4.55 3.35 34.41
C LEU A 13 5.54 4.43 34.87
N VAL A 14 5.98 5.30 33.96
CA VAL A 14 6.49 6.65 34.31
C VAL A 14 5.91 7.65 33.32
N GLY A 15 5.13 8.60 33.87
CA GLY A 15 4.66 9.79 33.16
C GLY A 15 5.67 10.94 33.28
N THR A 16 5.64 11.85 32.32
CA THR A 16 6.29 13.16 32.40
C THR A 16 5.22 14.25 32.27
N ALA A 17 5.02 14.99 33.36
CA ALA A 17 4.16 16.15 33.41
C ALA A 17 4.96 17.46 33.23
N ALA A 18 4.33 18.40 32.54
CA ALA A 18 4.26 19.85 32.80
C ALA A 18 5.47 20.78 32.56
N CYS A 19 5.31 21.59 31.49
CA CYS A 19 5.24 23.07 31.44
C CYS A 19 6.45 23.98 31.70
N GLY A 20 6.64 24.92 30.75
CA GLY A 20 6.96 26.33 30.99
C GLY A 20 7.27 27.08 29.68
N ASN A 21 7.15 28.40 29.55
CA ASN A 21 6.02 29.35 29.68
C ASN A 21 6.41 30.61 28.84
N SER A 22 5.42 31.40 28.39
CA SER A 22 5.49 32.77 27.80
C SER A 22 5.90 32.89 26.32
N SER A 23 5.38 33.78 25.48
CA SER A 23 4.27 34.75 25.50
C SER A 23 4.14 35.30 24.06
N ASP A 24 2.92 35.65 23.65
CA ASP A 24 2.51 36.64 22.62
C ASP A 24 3.15 36.63 21.21
N ASP A 25 2.35 36.36 20.18
CA ASP A 25 2.01 37.37 19.14
C ASP A 25 1.01 36.79 18.11
N ASP A 26 -0.12 37.49 17.97
CA ASP A 26 -1.16 37.26 16.97
C ASP A 26 -0.58 37.30 15.55
N LYS A 27 -0.63 36.18 14.85
CA LYS A 27 -0.53 36.15 13.38
C LYS A 27 -1.63 35.22 12.85
N PRO A 28 -2.47 35.68 11.90
CA PRO A 28 -3.59 34.88 11.43
C PRO A 28 -3.08 33.53 10.93
N ALA A 29 -3.76 32.48 11.40
CA ALA A 29 -3.54 31.11 11.04
C ALA A 29 -3.42 31.02 9.51
N ALA A 30 -2.21 30.73 9.03
CA ALA A 30 -2.10 30.06 7.76
C ALA A 30 -2.88 28.76 7.94
N GLU A 31 -4.01 28.64 7.25
CA GLU A 31 -4.65 27.36 7.02
C GLU A 31 -3.55 26.36 6.68
N PRO A 32 -3.52 25.17 7.32
CA PRO A 32 -2.71 24.10 6.77
C PRO A 32 -3.27 23.81 5.39
N SER A 33 -2.68 24.45 4.37
CA SER A 33 -2.72 23.94 3.00
C SER A 33 -2.33 22.48 3.14
N ALA A 34 -3.29 21.61 2.82
CA ALA A 34 -3.14 20.17 2.81
C ALA A 34 -2.02 19.81 1.82
N SER A 35 -0.78 19.97 2.26
CA SER A 35 0.37 19.28 1.71
C SER A 35 0.14 17.85 2.14
N ALA A 36 -0.43 17.06 1.24
CA ALA A 36 -0.60 15.63 1.40
C ALA A 36 0.70 15.07 1.96
N THR A 37 0.69 14.76 3.26
CA THR A 37 1.78 14.04 3.90
C THR A 37 1.65 12.64 3.33
N GLN A 38 2.30 12.37 2.20
CA GLN A 38 2.32 11.03 1.62
C GLN A 38 2.85 10.09 2.70
N SER A 39 1.99 9.19 3.14
CA SER A 39 2.30 8.25 4.22
C SER A 39 3.59 7.49 3.90
N ALA A 40 4.45 7.28 4.90
CA ALA A 40 5.60 6.40 4.73
C ALA A 40 5.16 4.93 4.51
N ASP A 41 3.95 4.58 4.95
CA ASP A 41 3.37 3.24 4.85
C ASP A 41 2.99 2.89 3.39
N PRO A 42 3.60 1.85 2.80
CA PRO A 42 3.27 1.35 1.47
C PRO A 42 1.80 0.97 1.29
N LEU A 43 1.15 0.42 2.34
CA LEU A 43 -0.25 0.02 2.28
C LEU A 43 -1.14 1.25 2.09
N VAL A 44 -0.94 2.27 2.92
CA VAL A 44 -1.72 3.52 2.85
C VAL A 44 -1.51 4.23 1.52
N LYS A 45 -0.27 4.26 1.00
CA LYS A 45 0.02 4.79 -0.33
C LYS A 45 -0.73 4.03 -1.42
N PHE A 46 -0.71 2.70 -1.37
CA PHE A 46 -1.36 1.87 -2.36
C PHE A 46 -2.88 2.05 -2.35
N THR A 47 -3.54 1.93 -1.19
CA THR A 47 -5.00 2.04 -1.11
C THR A 47 -5.48 3.44 -1.50
N SER A 48 -4.78 4.50 -1.06
CA SER A 48 -5.09 5.87 -1.49
C SER A 48 -4.96 6.03 -3.01
N ALA A 49 -3.92 5.46 -3.62
CA ALA A 49 -3.71 5.54 -5.06
C ALA A 49 -4.77 4.74 -5.85
N VAL A 50 -5.28 3.63 -5.29
CA VAL A 50 -6.39 2.86 -5.87
C VAL A 50 -7.68 3.67 -5.82
N ASP A 51 -7.97 4.33 -4.70
CA ASP A 51 -9.13 5.19 -4.56
C ASP A 51 -9.10 6.36 -5.57
N ASP A 52 -7.94 7.02 -5.69
CA ASP A 52 -7.71 8.15 -6.61
C ASP A 52 -7.75 7.73 -8.08
N ALA A 53 -7.46 6.46 -8.39
CA ALA A 53 -7.42 5.95 -9.75
C ALA A 53 -8.81 5.74 -10.36
N HIS A 54 -9.87 5.72 -9.55
CA HIS A 54 -11.26 5.54 -10.00
C HIS A 54 -11.41 4.38 -11.01
N LEU A 55 -10.88 3.20 -10.66
CA LEU A 55 -10.88 2.04 -11.55
C LEU A 55 -12.30 1.62 -11.93
N HIS A 56 -12.57 1.49 -13.23
CA HIS A 56 -13.90 1.20 -13.76
C HIS A 56 -14.44 -0.15 -13.26
N SER A 57 -13.54 -1.12 -12.99
CA SER A 57 -13.89 -2.42 -12.42
C SER A 57 -14.50 -2.34 -11.02
N TYR A 58 -14.30 -1.23 -10.30
CA TYR A 58 -14.71 -1.09 -8.90
C TYR A 58 -15.90 -0.14 -8.69
N GLU A 59 -16.49 0.37 -9.77
CA GLU A 59 -17.67 1.27 -9.70
C GLU A 59 -18.89 0.64 -9.00
N THR A 60 -19.05 -0.69 -9.12
CA THR A 60 -20.19 -1.43 -8.55
C THR A 60 -19.87 -2.10 -7.22
N GLY A 61 -18.62 -2.03 -6.77
CA GLY A 61 -18.14 -2.69 -5.55
C GLY A 61 -16.62 -2.67 -5.50
N ILE A 62 -16.08 -1.94 -4.52
CA ILE A 62 -14.64 -1.90 -4.24
C ILE A 62 -14.30 -3.10 -3.35
N PRO A 63 -13.23 -3.85 -3.64
CA PRO A 63 -12.75 -4.90 -2.75
C PRO A 63 -12.46 -4.40 -1.34
N ALA A 64 -12.52 -5.28 -0.35
CA ALA A 64 -11.95 -4.95 0.94
C ALA A 64 -10.45 -4.68 0.79
N TYR A 65 -9.95 -3.58 1.35
CA TYR A 65 -8.53 -3.23 1.23
C TYR A 65 -7.59 -4.33 1.72
N GLN A 66 -8.02 -5.15 2.69
CA GLN A 66 -7.26 -6.30 3.16
C GLN A 66 -7.04 -7.33 2.05
N GLU A 67 -8.07 -7.65 1.26
CA GLU A 67 -7.94 -8.57 0.13
C GLU A 67 -7.04 -7.99 -0.96
N LEU A 68 -7.24 -6.71 -1.29
CA LEU A 68 -6.43 -6.06 -2.33
C LEU A 68 -4.96 -5.89 -1.91
N SER A 69 -4.69 -5.68 -0.62
CA SER A 69 -3.34 -5.50 -0.07
C SER A 69 -2.46 -6.75 -0.07
N ALA A 70 -3.04 -7.92 -0.32
CA ALA A 70 -2.28 -9.17 -0.39
C ALA A 70 -1.42 -9.26 -1.65
N PHE A 71 -1.81 -8.58 -2.72
CA PHE A 71 -1.18 -8.71 -4.03
C PHE A 71 0.14 -7.93 -4.21
N PRO A 72 0.27 -6.65 -3.78
CA PRO A 72 1.51 -5.89 -4.05
C PRO A 72 2.80 -6.55 -3.56
N PRO A 73 2.88 -7.16 -2.36
CA PRO A 73 4.07 -7.91 -1.96
C PRO A 73 4.41 -9.07 -2.91
N GLN A 74 3.40 -9.82 -3.37
CA GLN A 74 3.57 -10.96 -4.28
C GLN A 74 4.00 -10.51 -5.68
N TRP A 75 3.45 -9.41 -6.19
CA TRP A 75 3.90 -8.82 -7.44
C TRP A 75 5.35 -8.36 -7.35
N CYS A 76 5.74 -7.73 -6.24
CA CYS A 76 7.11 -7.29 -6.03
C CYS A 76 8.10 -8.46 -5.96
N GLU A 77 7.71 -9.58 -5.34
CA GLU A 77 8.50 -10.81 -5.32
C GLU A 77 8.68 -11.38 -6.73
N ALA A 78 7.60 -11.52 -7.50
CA ALA A 78 7.67 -12.01 -8.88
C ALA A 78 8.52 -11.09 -9.79
N LEU A 79 8.43 -9.76 -9.62
CA LEU A 79 9.29 -8.81 -10.33
C LEU A 79 10.76 -8.92 -9.91
N ASP A 80 11.04 -9.21 -8.64
CA ASP A 80 12.41 -9.49 -8.16
C ASP A 80 12.99 -10.77 -8.75
N GLU A 81 12.14 -11.75 -9.07
CA GLU A 81 12.50 -12.98 -9.78
C GLU A 81 12.62 -12.81 -11.30
N GLY A 82 12.29 -11.62 -11.82
CA GLY A 82 12.39 -11.29 -13.24
C GLY A 82 11.16 -11.69 -14.06
N HIS A 83 10.03 -11.97 -13.42
CA HIS A 83 8.78 -12.23 -14.12
C HIS A 83 8.14 -10.95 -14.66
N SER A 84 7.47 -11.07 -15.81
CA SER A 84 6.74 -9.98 -16.47
C SER A 84 5.36 -9.76 -15.84
N VAL A 85 4.77 -8.59 -16.10
CA VAL A 85 3.37 -8.30 -15.69
C VAL A 85 2.40 -9.25 -16.37
N GLU A 86 2.62 -9.58 -17.64
CA GLU A 86 1.79 -10.57 -18.34
C GLU A 86 1.85 -11.95 -17.67
N TRP A 87 3.05 -12.38 -17.25
CA TRP A 87 3.20 -13.64 -16.50
C TRP A 87 2.46 -13.57 -15.17
N MET A 88 2.66 -12.50 -14.38
CA MET A 88 2.00 -12.34 -13.08
C MET A 88 0.49 -12.43 -13.17
N LEU A 89 -0.12 -11.76 -14.16
CA LEU A 89 -1.56 -11.72 -14.38
C LEU A 89 -2.09 -12.92 -15.19
N GLY A 90 -1.21 -13.78 -15.68
CA GLY A 90 -1.56 -15.01 -16.40
C GLY A 90 -1.12 -16.23 -15.60
N ASP A 91 -0.03 -16.85 -16.06
CA ASP A 91 0.48 -18.12 -15.54
C ASP A 91 0.92 -18.07 -14.07
N GLY A 92 1.33 -16.91 -13.58
CA GLY A 92 1.72 -16.68 -12.18
C GLY A 92 0.55 -16.67 -11.21
N GLY A 93 -0.69 -16.58 -11.69
CA GLY A 93 -1.89 -16.65 -10.85
C GLY A 93 -2.08 -15.47 -9.89
N LEU A 94 -1.37 -14.36 -10.08
CA LEU A 94 -1.41 -13.16 -9.23
C LEU A 94 -2.44 -12.14 -9.75
N TYR A 95 -3.52 -12.62 -10.35
CA TYR A 95 -4.56 -11.78 -10.90
C TYR A 95 -5.44 -11.20 -9.77
N PRO A 96 -5.69 -9.88 -9.72
CA PRO A 96 -6.46 -9.26 -8.65
C PRO A 96 -7.97 -9.56 -8.78
N ILE A 97 -8.40 -10.66 -8.15
CA ILE A 97 -9.77 -11.14 -8.10
C ILE A 97 -10.08 -11.71 -6.70
N GLY A 98 -11.30 -11.51 -6.22
CA GLY A 98 -11.82 -12.10 -4.98
C GLY A 98 -13.07 -12.93 -5.23
N GLN A 99 -13.75 -13.33 -4.16
CA GLN A 99 -14.96 -14.17 -4.29
C GLN A 99 -16.13 -13.44 -4.96
N ASP A 100 -16.33 -12.17 -4.59
CA ASP A 100 -17.49 -11.36 -5.02
C ASP A 100 -17.11 -10.16 -5.90
N TRP A 101 -15.83 -10.03 -6.26
CA TRP A 101 -15.31 -8.91 -7.03
C TRP A 101 -14.19 -9.35 -7.97
N GLY A 102 -13.96 -8.59 -9.04
CA GLY A 102 -12.87 -8.89 -9.97
C GLY A 102 -12.44 -7.66 -10.76
N THR A 103 -11.16 -7.64 -11.10
CA THR A 103 -10.58 -6.54 -11.86
C THR A 103 -10.58 -6.89 -13.35
N LYS A 104 -11.08 -5.99 -14.21
CA LYS A 104 -10.92 -6.11 -15.66
C LYS A 104 -9.44 -5.95 -16.04
N LYS A 105 -9.03 -6.62 -17.11
CA LYS A 105 -7.61 -6.68 -17.50
C LYS A 105 -6.90 -5.31 -17.60
N PRO A 106 -7.48 -4.26 -18.21
CA PRO A 106 -6.86 -2.94 -18.23
C PRO A 106 -6.61 -2.36 -16.82
N ASP A 107 -7.59 -2.47 -15.93
CA ASP A 107 -7.49 -1.99 -14.56
C ASP A 107 -6.51 -2.85 -13.73
N ALA A 108 -6.35 -4.14 -14.06
CA ALA A 108 -5.39 -5.02 -13.41
C ALA A 108 -3.95 -4.57 -13.70
N TYR A 109 -3.65 -4.18 -14.94
CA TYR A 109 -2.35 -3.58 -15.29
C TYR A 109 -2.09 -2.28 -14.52
N GLN A 110 -3.11 -1.42 -14.42
CA GLN A 110 -3.02 -0.19 -13.64
C GLN A 110 -2.77 -0.50 -12.15
N LEU A 111 -3.45 -1.48 -11.56
CA LEU A 111 -3.23 -1.91 -10.18
C LEU A 111 -1.81 -2.41 -9.93
N VAL A 112 -1.25 -3.22 -10.84
CA VAL A 112 0.15 -3.67 -10.74
C VAL A 112 1.09 -2.47 -10.71
N LEU A 113 0.87 -1.47 -11.56
CA LEU A 113 1.67 -0.24 -11.57
C LEU A 113 1.54 0.55 -10.27
N LEU A 114 0.33 0.71 -9.73
CA LEU A 114 0.08 1.41 -8.45
C LEU A 114 0.71 0.66 -7.26
N GLY A 115 0.58 -0.67 -7.24
CA GLY A 115 1.20 -1.54 -6.25
C GLY A 115 2.72 -1.46 -6.31
N THR A 116 3.30 -1.53 -7.52
CA THR A 116 4.74 -1.42 -7.75
C THR A 116 5.29 -0.09 -7.28
N ARG A 117 4.62 1.03 -7.59
CA ARG A 117 5.01 2.37 -7.11
C ARG A 117 5.05 2.48 -5.60
N SER A 118 4.16 1.76 -4.92
CA SER A 118 4.00 1.85 -3.46
C SER A 118 4.94 0.90 -2.72
N TYR A 119 5.12 -0.34 -3.21
CA TYR A 119 5.84 -1.41 -2.50
C TYR A 119 7.25 -1.69 -3.02
N CYS A 120 7.50 -1.60 -4.33
CA CYS A 120 8.79 -1.90 -4.94
C CYS A 120 9.15 -0.88 -6.03
N PRO A 121 9.41 0.38 -5.65
CA PRO A 121 9.59 1.48 -6.61
C PRO A 121 10.74 1.27 -7.61
N LYS A 122 11.72 0.41 -7.28
CA LYS A 122 12.82 0.01 -8.18
C LYS A 122 12.34 -0.62 -9.49
N HIS A 123 11.15 -1.22 -9.53
CA HIS A 123 10.59 -1.90 -10.70
C HIS A 123 9.65 -1.02 -11.54
N VAL A 124 9.32 0.19 -11.10
CA VAL A 124 8.32 1.05 -11.77
C VAL A 124 8.68 1.31 -13.22
N SER A 125 9.96 1.56 -13.52
CA SER A 125 10.39 1.78 -14.90
C SER A 125 10.17 0.54 -15.76
N ALA A 126 10.62 -0.62 -15.28
CA ALA A 126 10.48 -1.88 -16.01
C ALA A 126 9.00 -2.23 -16.29
N VAL A 127 8.15 -2.12 -15.27
CA VAL A 127 6.70 -2.33 -15.41
C VAL A 127 6.09 -1.34 -16.39
N THR A 128 6.42 -0.05 -16.27
CA THR A 128 5.88 0.98 -17.18
C THR A 128 6.31 0.74 -18.62
N ASP A 129 7.56 0.37 -18.85
CA ASP A 129 8.10 0.13 -20.18
C ASP A 129 7.48 -1.13 -20.81
N GLU A 130 7.26 -2.19 -20.03
CA GLU A 130 6.54 -3.39 -20.47
C GLU A 130 5.09 -3.07 -20.88
N LEU A 131 4.36 -2.32 -20.04
CA LEU A 131 2.97 -1.98 -20.33
C LEU A 131 2.86 -1.08 -21.57
N LYS A 132 3.79 -0.15 -21.78
CA LYS A 132 3.85 0.63 -23.03
C LYS A 132 4.15 -0.25 -24.24
N ALA A 133 5.09 -1.18 -24.12
CA ALA A 133 5.46 -2.08 -25.22
C ALA A 133 4.31 -2.99 -25.65
N SER A 134 3.45 -3.38 -24.71
CA SER A 134 2.26 -4.21 -24.95
C SER A 134 1.00 -3.41 -25.34
N GLY A 135 1.03 -2.08 -25.27
CA GLY A 135 -0.14 -1.22 -25.51
C GLY A 135 -1.16 -1.21 -24.37
N ALA A 136 -0.74 -1.63 -23.16
CA ALA A 136 -1.54 -1.68 -21.95
C ALA A 136 -1.41 -0.41 -21.06
N TYR A 137 -0.66 0.60 -21.52
CA TYR A 137 -0.43 1.89 -20.83
C TYR A 137 -0.72 3.09 -21.75
#